data_AF-A0A1M6D1Q4-F1
#
_entry.id   AF-A0A1M6D1Q4-F1
#
_cell.length_a   1.000
_cell.length_b   1.000
_cell.length_c   1.000
_cell.angle_alpha   90.00
_cell.angle_beta   90.00
_cell.angle_gamma   90.00
#
_symmetry.space_group_name_H-M   'P 1'
#
loop_
_entity.id
_entity.type
_entity.pdbx_description
1 polymer ?
#
loop_
_entity_poly.entity_id
_entity_poly.type
_entity_poly.pdbx_seq_one_letter_code
_entity_poly.pdbx_strand_id
1 'polypeptide(L)'
;MSTGPTPSPRTIACPPSPDGCGAVAGAPCTSHGGTRERRDFHRARTAALEAARIATVPAAKLVADAVKDRTIVSGTRAAALLAEHGYSAEADRVQNEVRARNGLMSAKQAVAFLIGNAGGEGQ
;
A
#
# COMPACT_ATOMS: atom_id res chain seq x y z
N MET A 1 -29.60 14.67 10.71
CA MET A 1 -28.47 14.69 9.76
C MET A 1 -27.40 13.76 10.32
N SER A 2 -27.43 12.47 9.96
CA SER A 2 -26.53 11.46 10.54
C SER A 2 -25.19 11.47 9.80
N THR A 3 -24.15 11.95 10.48
CA THR A 3 -22.75 11.74 10.10
C THR A 3 -22.41 10.28 10.34
N GLY A 4 -22.53 9.45 9.31
CA GLY A 4 -22.00 8.08 9.33
C GLY A 4 -20.47 8.11 9.53
N PRO A 5 -19.88 7.10 10.19
CA PRO A 5 -18.43 7.06 10.38
C PRO A 5 -17.73 7.02 9.02
N THR A 6 -16.79 7.94 8.81
CA THR A 6 -15.90 7.93 7.64
C THR A 6 -15.26 6.55 7.57
N PRO A 7 -15.46 5.76 6.49
CA PRO A 7 -14.90 4.43 6.39
C PRO A 7 -13.38 4.55 6.43
N SER A 8 -12.78 4.00 7.48
CA SER A 8 -11.35 3.86 7.57
C SER A 8 -10.85 3.04 6.37
N PRO A 9 -9.61 3.27 5.90
CA PRO A 9 -8.99 2.48 4.82
C PRO A 9 -9.05 0.96 5.05
N ARG A 10 -9.23 0.53 6.30
CA ARG A 10 -9.36 -0.87 6.73
C ARG A 10 -10.79 -1.45 6.62
N THR A 11 -11.83 -0.64 6.34
CA THR A 11 -13.24 -1.03 6.53
C THR A 11 -14.09 -1.08 5.26
N ILE A 12 -13.50 -1.01 4.05
CA ILE A 12 -14.28 -1.15 2.82
C ILE A 12 -14.77 -2.61 2.72
N ALA A 13 -16.05 -2.85 3.01
CA ALA A 13 -16.71 -4.15 2.89
C ALA A 13 -17.11 -4.47 1.44
N CYS A 14 -17.25 -5.75 1.09
CA CYS A 14 -17.86 -6.11 -0.19
C CYS A 14 -19.36 -5.94 -0.12
N PRO A 15 -20.04 -5.46 -1.17
CA PRO A 15 -21.49 -5.63 -1.27
C PRO A 15 -21.85 -7.12 -1.14
N PRO A 16 -23.01 -7.45 -0.52
CA PRO A 16 -23.49 -8.82 -0.43
C PRO A 16 -23.81 -9.38 -1.83
N SER A 17 -23.84 -10.72 -1.96
CA SER A 17 -24.32 -11.37 -3.19
C SER A 17 -25.74 -10.92 -3.54
N PRO A 18 -26.09 -10.72 -4.82
CA PRO A 18 -25.33 -11.07 -6.05
C PRO A 18 -24.35 -9.99 -6.55
N ASP A 19 -24.24 -8.86 -5.83
CA ASP A 19 -23.49 -7.68 -6.27
C ASP A 19 -22.02 -7.67 -5.81
N GLY A 20 -21.64 -8.54 -4.87
CA GLY A 20 -20.24 -8.73 -4.45
C GLY A 20 -19.90 -10.13 -3.92
N CYS A 21 -18.65 -10.31 -3.46
CA CYS A 21 -18.09 -11.58 -3.01
C CYS A 21 -18.36 -11.92 -1.53
N GLY A 22 -19.00 -11.03 -0.76
CA GLY A 22 -19.25 -11.25 0.68
C GLY A 22 -18.01 -11.20 1.59
N ALA A 23 -16.82 -10.89 1.06
CA ALA A 23 -15.60 -10.81 1.87
C ALA A 23 -15.63 -9.64 2.87
N VAL A 24 -15.31 -9.97 4.13
CA VAL A 24 -15.18 -9.02 5.24
C VAL A 24 -14.09 -7.99 4.97
N ALA A 25 -14.22 -6.81 5.58
CA ALA A 25 -13.24 -5.75 5.39
C ALA A 25 -11.86 -6.16 5.93
N GLY A 26 -10.81 -5.85 5.17
CA GLY A 26 -9.43 -6.21 5.52
C GLY A 26 -8.98 -7.62 5.08
N ALA A 27 -9.89 -8.48 4.63
CA ALA A 27 -9.55 -9.80 4.10
C ALA A 27 -9.30 -9.78 2.57
N PRO A 28 -8.39 -10.62 2.05
CA PRO A 28 -8.30 -10.89 0.61
C PRO A 28 -9.64 -11.44 0.11
N CYS A 29 -10.29 -10.77 -0.84
CA CYS A 29 -11.48 -11.28 -1.51
C CYS A 29 -11.06 -12.18 -2.67
N THR A 30 -11.17 -13.49 -2.49
CA THR A 30 -11.09 -14.47 -3.58
C THR A 30 -12.47 -14.52 -4.26
N SER A 31 -12.52 -14.48 -5.58
CA SER A 31 -13.77 -14.54 -6.33
C SER A 31 -14.50 -15.86 -6.03
N HIS A 32 -15.79 -15.77 -5.68
CA HIS A 32 -16.80 -16.84 -5.66
C HIS A 32 -16.39 -18.12 -6.40
N GLY A 33 -15.99 -19.18 -5.69
CA GLY A 33 -16.03 -20.57 -6.17
C GLY A 33 -15.59 -20.86 -7.62
N GLY A 34 -14.72 -20.03 -8.22
CA GLY A 34 -14.06 -20.28 -9.50
C GLY A 34 -14.84 -20.17 -10.83
N THR A 35 -16.04 -19.58 -10.96
CA THR A 35 -16.78 -19.70 -12.24
C THR A 35 -17.21 -18.45 -13.01
N ARG A 36 -17.18 -17.22 -12.47
CA ARG A 36 -17.39 -16.00 -13.30
C ARG A 36 -16.55 -14.81 -12.85
N GLU A 37 -15.75 -14.30 -13.78
CA GLU A 37 -14.87 -13.16 -13.59
C GLU A 37 -15.60 -11.82 -13.79
N ARG A 38 -15.85 -11.07 -12.71
CA ARG A 38 -16.02 -9.61 -12.78
C ARG A 38 -14.68 -8.95 -12.42
N ARG A 39 -13.71 -8.99 -13.34
CA ARG A 39 -12.29 -8.59 -13.13
C ARG A 39 -12.14 -7.16 -12.59
N ASP A 40 -12.97 -6.23 -13.03
CA ASP A 40 -12.72 -4.79 -12.81
C ASP A 40 -13.06 -4.30 -11.40
N PHE A 41 -14.14 -4.81 -10.79
CA PHE A 41 -14.53 -4.43 -9.42
C PHE A 41 -13.50 -4.90 -8.39
N HIS A 42 -12.95 -6.11 -8.57
CA HIS A 42 -11.92 -6.63 -7.69
C HIS A 42 -10.61 -5.83 -7.81
N ARG A 43 -10.20 -5.50 -9.04
CA ARG A 43 -9.01 -4.69 -9.29
C ARG A 43 -9.14 -3.28 -8.69
N ALA A 44 -10.28 -2.63 -8.89
CA ALA A 44 -10.54 -1.29 -8.35
C ALA A 44 -10.53 -1.27 -6.82
N ARG A 45 -11.11 -2.28 -6.17
CA ARG A 45 -11.12 -2.36 -4.70
C ARG A 45 -9.76 -2.69 -4.11
N THR A 46 -8.99 -3.60 -4.71
CA THR A 46 -7.61 -3.89 -4.27
C THR A 46 -6.76 -2.64 -4.40
N ALA A 47 -6.85 -1.91 -5.51
CA ALA A 47 -6.16 -0.65 -5.69
C ALA A 47 -6.59 0.41 -4.67
N ALA A 48 -7.88 0.49 -4.36
CA ALA A 48 -8.40 1.39 -3.33
C ALA A 48 -7.83 1.07 -1.95
N LEU A 49 -7.77 -0.22 -1.56
CA LEU A 49 -7.18 -0.67 -0.28
C LEU A 49 -5.68 -0.39 -0.21
N GLU A 50 -4.93 -0.62 -1.29
CA GLU A 50 -3.50 -0.31 -1.37
C GLU A 50 -3.25 1.20 -1.24
N ALA A 51 -4.00 2.03 -1.96
CA ALA A 51 -3.91 3.49 -1.86
C ALA A 51 -4.23 3.97 -0.43
N ALA A 52 -5.23 3.35 0.20
CA ALA A 52 -5.60 3.54 1.59
C ALA A 52 -4.44 3.25 2.56
N ARG A 53 -3.74 2.12 2.39
CA ARG A 53 -2.57 1.75 3.22
C ARG A 53 -1.39 2.70 3.00
N ILE A 54 -1.12 3.05 1.74
CA ILE A 54 -0.08 4.04 1.39
C ILE A 54 -0.37 5.38 2.09
N ALA A 55 -1.63 5.84 2.06
CA ALA A 55 -2.02 7.11 2.67
C ALA A 55 -1.84 7.17 4.19
N THR A 56 -1.86 6.01 4.88
CA THR A 56 -1.63 5.95 6.34
C THR A 56 -0.15 6.07 6.74
N VAL A 57 0.78 5.98 5.80
CA VAL A 57 2.23 6.07 6.06
C VAL A 57 2.80 7.22 5.23
N PRO A 58 3.01 8.43 5.80
CA PRO A 58 3.43 9.62 5.06
C PRO A 58 4.69 9.40 4.20
N ALA A 59 5.69 8.71 4.75
CA ALA A 59 6.91 8.34 4.03
C ALA A 59 6.63 7.42 2.82
N ALA A 60 5.75 6.43 2.96
CA ALA A 60 5.39 5.55 1.85
C ALA A 60 4.60 6.30 0.77
N LYS A 61 3.73 7.23 1.17
CA LYS A 61 3.00 8.11 0.26
C LYS A 61 3.95 8.98 -0.57
N LEU A 62 4.92 9.64 0.06
CA LEU A 62 5.92 10.46 -0.64
C LEU A 62 6.64 9.68 -1.74
N VAL A 63 7.11 8.47 -1.43
CA VAL A 63 7.79 7.60 -2.39
C VAL A 63 6.82 7.12 -3.48
N ALA A 64 5.58 6.79 -3.13
CA ALA A 64 4.57 6.35 -4.10
C ALA A 64 4.20 7.45 -5.10
N ASP A 65 4.06 8.70 -4.65
CA ASP A 65 3.79 9.85 -5.50
C ASP A 65 4.97 10.08 -6.48
N ALA A 66 6.21 10.04 -5.98
CA ALA A 66 7.41 10.15 -6.83
C ALA A 66 7.52 9.01 -7.86
N VAL A 67 7.14 7.78 -7.51
CA VAL A 67 7.06 6.65 -8.46
C VAL A 67 5.99 6.89 -9.51
N LYS A 68 4.81 7.39 -9.12
CA LYS A 68 3.70 7.69 -10.03
C LYS A 68 4.08 8.76 -11.05
N ASP A 69 4.79 9.79 -10.59
CA ASP A 69 5.32 10.87 -11.42
C ASP A 69 6.57 10.45 -12.23
N ARG A 70 7.02 9.19 -12.06
CA ARG A 70 8.17 8.58 -12.73
C ARG A 70 9.49 9.30 -12.46
N THR A 71 9.60 9.99 -11.33
CA THR A 71 10.82 10.72 -10.94
C THR A 71 11.87 9.80 -10.32
N ILE A 72 11.43 8.66 -9.75
CA ILE A 72 12.32 7.67 -9.14
C ILE A 72 11.99 6.25 -9.60
N VAL A 73 13.01 5.41 -9.71
CA VAL A 73 12.89 3.98 -10.10
C VAL A 73 13.57 3.02 -9.13
N SER A 74 14.59 3.45 -8.40
CA SER A 74 15.38 2.61 -7.49
C SER A 74 15.13 2.91 -6.02
N GLY A 75 15.36 1.91 -5.17
CA GLY A 75 15.28 2.03 -3.72
C GLY A 75 16.30 3.00 -3.15
N THR A 76 17.49 3.12 -3.74
CA THR A 76 18.49 4.14 -3.37
C THR A 76 17.96 5.55 -3.58
N ARG A 77 17.27 5.81 -4.70
CA ARG A 77 16.64 7.12 -4.95
C ARG A 77 15.46 7.38 -4.03
N ALA A 78 14.71 6.33 -3.66
CA ALA A 78 13.68 6.44 -2.63
C ALA A 78 14.25 6.82 -1.26
N ALA A 79 15.37 6.20 -0.84
CA ALA A 79 16.04 6.56 0.41
C ALA A 79 16.55 8.01 0.42
N ALA A 80 17.14 8.48 -0.68
CA ALA A 80 17.58 9.87 -0.82
C ALA A 80 16.40 10.85 -0.70
N LEU A 81 15.30 10.59 -1.41
CA LEU A 81 14.08 11.40 -1.34
C LEU A 81 13.52 11.47 0.10
N LEU A 82 13.51 10.34 0.81
CA LEU A 82 13.05 10.31 2.21
C LEU A 82 13.94 11.18 3.11
N ALA A 83 15.26 11.11 2.95
CA ALA A 83 16.19 11.91 3.72
C ALA A 83 16.03 13.42 3.44
N GLU A 84 15.88 13.81 2.17
CA GLU A 84 15.66 15.20 1.75
C GLU A 84 14.38 15.80 2.35
N HIS A 85 13.37 14.96 2.60
CA HIS A 85 12.08 15.36 3.16
C HIS A 85 11.96 15.13 4.68
N GLY A 86 13.07 14.83 5.37
CA GLY A 86 13.12 14.73 6.83
C GLY A 86 12.70 13.37 7.42
N TYR A 87 12.48 12.35 6.58
CA TYR A 87 12.18 10.98 7.00
C TYR A 87 13.47 10.16 7.17
N SER A 88 14.40 10.61 8.03
CA SER A 88 15.74 10.03 8.17
C SER A 88 15.71 8.57 8.65
N ALA A 89 14.85 8.22 9.61
CA ALA A 89 14.72 6.86 10.11
C ALA A 89 14.19 5.88 9.04
N GLU A 90 13.23 6.32 8.23
CA GLU A 90 12.74 5.54 7.08
C GLU A 90 13.79 5.44 5.98
N ALA A 91 14.51 6.52 5.70
CA ALA A 91 15.60 6.54 4.73
C ALA A 91 16.69 5.52 5.10
N ASP A 92 17.12 5.48 6.37
CA ASP A 92 18.12 4.53 6.87
C ASP A 92 17.63 3.09 6.75
N ARG A 93 16.37 2.83 7.12
CA ARG A 93 15.77 1.48 6.97
C ARG A 93 15.73 1.04 5.52
N VAL A 94 15.29 1.91 4.61
CA VAL A 94 15.26 1.59 3.17
C VAL A 94 16.68 1.39 2.63
N GLN A 95 17.64 2.21 3.04
CA GLN A 95 19.02 2.11 2.59
C GLN A 95 19.69 0.81 3.08
N ASN A 96 19.40 0.39 4.31
CA ASN A 96 19.86 -0.89 4.85
C ASN A 96 19.25 -2.07 4.09
N GLU A 97 17.96 -2.00 3.75
CA GLU A 97 17.29 -3.04 2.94
C GLU A 97 17.86 -3.09 1.51
N VAL A 98 18.11 -1.94 0.88
CA VAL A 98 18.77 -1.86 -0.43
C VAL A 98 20.13 -2.55 -0.36
N ARG A 99 20.93 -2.29 0.68
CA ARG A 99 22.23 -2.94 0.88
C ARG A 99 22.10 -4.44 1.10
N ALA A 100 21.16 -4.88 1.93
CA ALA A 100 20.89 -6.30 2.19
C ALA A 100 20.51 -7.06 0.90
N ARG A 101 19.86 -6.37 -0.05
CA ARG A 101 19.50 -6.90 -1.37
C ARG A 101 20.57 -6.66 -2.44
N ASN A 102 21.80 -6.27 -2.08
CA ASN A 102 22.87 -5.95 -3.02
C ASN A 102 22.47 -4.89 -4.08
N GLY A 103 21.67 -3.91 -3.69
CA GLY A 103 21.14 -2.87 -4.58
C GLY A 103 19.89 -3.26 -5.38
N LEU A 104 19.43 -4.51 -5.30
CA LEU A 104 18.29 -5.04 -6.08
C LEU A 104 16.95 -4.73 -5.41
N MET A 105 16.66 -3.45 -5.26
CA MET A 105 15.40 -2.96 -4.72
C MET A 105 14.87 -1.80 -5.56
N SER A 106 13.66 -1.95 -6.09
CA SER A 106 12.95 -0.89 -6.81
C SER A 106 12.26 0.08 -5.84
N ALA A 107 11.95 1.29 -6.34
CA ALA A 107 11.19 2.27 -5.57
C ALA A 107 9.78 1.76 -5.20
N LYS A 108 9.14 0.94 -6.04
CA LYS A 108 7.86 0.27 -5.72
C LYS A 108 7.98 -0.70 -4.56
N GLN A 109 9.07 -1.49 -4.52
CA GLN A 109 9.34 -2.39 -3.41
C GLN A 109 9.64 -1.62 -2.11
N ALA A 110 10.23 -0.42 -2.20
CA ALA A 110 10.40 0.47 -1.06
C ALA A 110 9.07 0.93 -0.45
N VAL A 111 8.08 1.28 -1.27
CA VAL A 111 6.73 1.61 -0.77
C VAL A 111 6.14 0.42 0.02
N ALA A 112 6.21 -0.80 -0.54
CA ALA A 112 5.71 -1.99 0.14
C ALA A 112 6.45 -2.28 1.46
N PHE A 113 7.78 -2.12 1.46
CA PHE A 113 8.61 -2.29 2.65
C PHE A 113 8.24 -1.29 3.76
N LEU A 114 8.03 -0.02 3.42
CA LEU A 114 7.65 1.02 4.39
C LEU A 114 6.28 0.74 5.03
N ILE A 115 5.30 0.30 4.23
CA ILE A 115 3.98 -0.08 4.74
C ILE A 115 4.08 -1.28 5.68
N GLY A 116 4.89 -2.29 5.32
CA GLY A 116 5.09 -3.48 6.16
C GLY A 116 5.73 -3.17 7.50
N ASN A 117 6.69 -2.23 7.54
CA ASN A 117 7.38 -1.84 8.78
C ASN A 117 6.59 -0.85 9.65
N ALA A 118 5.61 -0.13 9.08
CA ALA A 118 4.73 0.76 9.85
C ALA A 118 3.69 0.01 10.70
N GLY A 119 3.45 -1.28 10.41
CA GLY A 119 2.54 -2.15 11.18
C GLY A 119 3.23 -3.04 12.22
N GLY A 120 4.55 -2.90 12.39
CA GLY A 120 5.40 -3.79 13.20
C GLY A 120 5.75 -3.28 14.59
N GLU A 121 4.87 -2.54 15.27
CA GLU A 121 4.94 -2.35 16.72
C GLU A 121 3.94 -3.30 17.39
N GLY A 122 4.43 -4.49 17.78
CA GLY A 122 3.60 -5.49 18.47
C GLY A 122 3.90 -6.93 18.02
N GLN A 123 5.10 -7.41 18.33
CA GLN A 123 5.37 -8.83 18.58
C GLN A 123 6.43 -8.91 19.67
#